data_AF-A0A524DKX6-F1
#
_entry.id   AF-A0A524DKX6-F1
#
_cell.length_a   1.000
_cell.length_b   1.000
_cell.length_c   1.000
_cell.angle_alpha   90.00
_cell.angle_beta   90.00
_cell.angle_gamma   90.00
#
_symmetry.space_group_name_H-M   'P 1'
#
loop_
_entity.id
_entity.type
_entity.pdbx_description
1 polymer ?
#
loop_
_entity_poly.entity_id
_entity_poly.type
_entity_poly.pdbx_seq_one_letter_code
_entity_poly.pdbx_strand_id
1 'polypeptide(L)' 'MPISLNPITFISPLSYFLDILNVGLGTPSAFGSLGLFLDFGYLILFGAGFLLLAFILHAKVLQKRFKG' A
#
# COMPACT_ATOMS: atom_id res chain seq x y z
N MET A 1 0.30 12.88 14.73
CA MET A 1 1.62 13.44 14.36
C MET A 1 1.70 13.34 12.84
N PRO A 2 1.91 14.43 12.09
CA PRO A 2 1.93 14.34 10.63
C PRO A 2 3.00 13.31 10.24
N ILE A 3 2.63 12.37 9.37
CA ILE A 3 3.61 11.43 8.81
C ILE A 3 4.59 12.31 8.03
N SER A 4 5.78 12.52 8.59
CA SER A 4 6.82 13.23 7.88
C SER A 4 7.10 12.46 6.59
N LEU A 5 7.25 13.18 5.48
CA LEU A 5 7.57 12.61 4.15
C LEU A 5 8.99 12.02 4.19
N ASN A 6 9.14 10.87 4.83
CA ASN A 6 10.34 10.06 4.80
C ASN A 6 10.20 9.11 3.59
N PRO A 7 11.21 8.96 2.71
CA PRO A 7 11.15 8.04 1.58
C PRO A 7 10.64 6.62 1.91
N ILE A 8 10.87 6.15 3.14
CA ILE A 8 10.43 4.83 3.61
C ILE A 8 8.91 4.75 3.81
N THR A 9 8.22 5.86 4.06
CA THR A 9 6.75 5.84 4.23
C THR A 9 6.03 5.56 2.90
N PHE A 10 6.66 5.86 1.77
CA PHE A 10 6.06 5.61 0.45
C PHE A 10 5.97 4.12 0.07
N ILE A 11 6.82 3.27 0.65
CA ILE A 11 6.85 1.83 0.36
C ILE A 11 5.96 1.02 1.29
N SER A 12 5.31 1.66 2.26
CA SER A 12 4.52 1.00 3.28
C SER A 12 3.02 1.24 3.06
N PRO A 13 2.20 0.21 2.76
CA PRO A 13 0.75 0.38 2.67
C PRO A 13 0.15 0.87 4.00
N LEU A 14 0.79 0.54 5.13
CA LEU A 14 0.36 1.00 6.45
C LEU A 14 0.44 2.52 6.58
N SER A 15 1.41 3.17 5.93
CA SER A 15 1.55 4.62 5.99
C SER A 15 0.36 5.34 5.36
N TYR A 16 -0.10 4.90 4.18
CA TYR A 16 -1.28 5.46 3.52
C TYR A 16 -2.57 5.19 4.33
N PHE A 17 -2.69 4.00 4.94
CA PHE A 17 -3.83 3.70 5.81
C PHE A 17 -3.86 4.59 7.06
N LEU A 18 -2.71 4.82 7.69
CA LEU A 18 -2.61 5.71 8.84
C LEU A 18 -2.88 7.17 8.47
N ASP A 19 -2.49 7.63 7.27
CA ASP A 19 -2.83 8.99 6.81
C ASP A 19 -4.34 9.16 6.66
N ILE A 20 -5.04 8.19 6.05
CA ILE A 20 -6.51 8.21 5.92
C ILE A 20 -7.19 8.30 7.31
N LEU A 21 -6.75 7.50 8.27
CA LEU A 21 -7.29 7.54 9.63
C LEU A 21 -7.05 8.90 10.29
N ASN A 22 -5.83 9.43 10.16
CA ASN A 22 -5.46 10.72 10.71
C ASN A 22 -6.29 11.86 10.09
N VAL A 23 -6.55 11.79 8.78
CA VAL A 23 -7.44 12.74 8.09
C VAL A 23 -8.86 12.64 8.61
N GLY A 24 -9.37 11.42 8.80
CA GLY A 24 -10.68 11.18 9.42
C GLY A 24 -10.80 11.71 10.86
N LEU A 25 -9.68 11.80 11.57
CA LEU A 25 -9.59 12.38 12.92
C LEU A 25 -9.38 13.91 12.91
N GLY A 26 -9.42 14.56 11.76
CA GLY A 26 -9.37 16.02 11.62
C GLY A 26 -7.95 16.59 11.46
N THR A 27 -6.94 15.76 11.20
CA THR A 27 -5.61 16.25 10.87
C THR A 27 -5.45 16.47 9.35
N PRO A 28 -4.58 17.38 8.90
CA PRO A 28 -4.30 17.56 7.48
C PRO A 28 -3.63 16.31 6.89
N SER A 29 -3.95 15.97 5.64
CA SER A 29 -3.27 14.88 4.94
C SER A 29 -1.80 15.20 4.67
N ALA A 30 -0.95 14.17 4.72
CA ALA A 30 0.46 14.26 4.35
C ALA A 30 0.69 14.69 2.89
N PHE A 31 -0.30 14.46 2.01
CA PHE A 31 -0.23 14.77 0.58
C PHE A 31 -1.08 16.00 0.17
N GLY A 32 -1.53 16.80 1.13
CA GLY A 32 -2.29 18.02 0.88
C GLY A 32 -3.75 17.77 0.46
N SER A 33 -4.33 18.66 -0.35
CA SER A 33 -5.76 18.66 -0.66
C SER A 33 -6.25 17.42 -1.44
N LEU A 34 -5.36 16.76 -2.18
CA LEU A 34 -5.65 15.53 -2.92
C LEU A 34 -5.24 14.27 -2.18
N GLY A 35 -4.81 14.38 -0.92
CA GLY A 35 -4.11 13.30 -0.27
C GLY A 35 -4.94 12.05 -0.01
N LEU A 36 -6.21 12.19 0.38
CA LEU A 36 -7.11 11.05 0.49
C LEU A 36 -7.24 10.27 -0.81
N PHE A 37 -7.36 10.95 -1.95
CA PHE A 37 -7.46 10.30 -3.24
C PHE A 37 -6.18 9.50 -3.56
N LEU A 38 -5.02 10.08 -3.27
CA LEU A 38 -3.72 9.43 -3.44
C LEU A 38 -3.58 8.23 -2.49
N ASP A 39 -3.93 8.37 -1.21
CA ASP A 39 -3.82 7.29 -0.23
C ASP A 39 -4.68 6.08 -0.63
N PHE A 40 -5.94 6.30 -1.01
CA PHE A 40 -6.80 5.22 -1.52
C PHE A 40 -6.25 4.61 -2.81
N GLY A 41 -5.74 5.44 -3.73
CA GLY A 41 -5.11 4.98 -4.96
C GLY A 41 -3.90 4.08 -4.70
N TYR A 42 -3.01 4.49 -3.80
CA TYR A 42 -1.83 3.71 -3.43
C TYR A 42 -2.22 2.42 -2.71
N LEU A 43 -3.22 2.43 -1.83
CA LEU A 43 -3.72 1.20 -1.19
C LEU A 43 -4.26 0.19 -2.21
N ILE A 44 -4.99 0.65 -3.23
CA ILE A 44 -5.47 -0.21 -4.33
C ILE A 44 -4.29 -0.79 -5.11
N LEU A 45 -3.28 0.03 -5.43
CA LEU A 45 -2.07 -0.42 -6.13
C LEU A 45 -1.30 -1.47 -5.32
N PHE A 46 -1.13 -1.27 -4.01
CA PHE A 46 -0.52 -2.28 -3.13
C PHE A 46 -1.34 -3.58 -3.10
N GLY A 47 -2.66 -3.49 -2.96
CA GLY A 47 -3.54 -4.65 -2.97
C GLY A 47 -3.42 -5.47 -4.27
N ALA A 48 -3.47 -4.80 -5.42
CA ALA A 48 -3.30 -5.43 -6.73
C ALA A 48 -1.89 -6.02 -6.90
N GLY A 49 -0.86 -5.31 -6.46
CA GLY A 49 0.54 -5.77 -6.50
C GLY A 49 0.77 -7.02 -5.65
N PHE A 50 0.25 -7.06 -4.42
CA PHE A 50 0.35 -8.24 -3.57
C PHE A 50 -0.43 -9.43 -4.12
N LEU A 51 -1.61 -9.20 -4.69
CA LEU A 51 -2.38 -10.26 -5.34
C LEU A 51 -1.63 -10.86 -6.52
N LEU A 52 -1.06 -10.03 -7.39
CA LEU A 52 -0.24 -10.47 -8.52
C LEU A 52 0.97 -11.27 -8.04
N LEU A 53 1.69 -10.77 -7.02
CA LEU A 53 2.84 -11.46 -6.45
C LEU A 53 2.45 -12.81 -5.85
N ALA A 54 1.30 -12.89 -5.18
CA ALA A 54 0.77 -14.13 -4.66
C ALA A 54 0.50 -15.16 -5.77
N PHE A 55 -0.11 -14.76 -6.89
CA PHE A 55 -0.31 -15.64 -8.03
C PHE A 55 1.00 -16.12 -8.66
N ILE A 56 1.99 -15.23 -8.80
CA ILE A 56 3.32 -15.59 -9.34
C ILE A 56 4.02 -16.60 -8.42
N LEU A 57 4.04 -16.34 -7.11
CA LEU A 57 4.65 -17.23 -6.13
C LEU A 57 3.93 -18.58 -6.10
N HIS A 58 2.59 -18.57 -6.11
CA HIS A 58 1.79 -19.79 -6.15
C HIS A 58 2.11 -20.63 -7.40
N ALA A 59 2.16 -20.01 -8.58
CA ALA A 59 2.51 -20.70 -9.82
C ALA A 59 3.93 -21.30 -9.78
N LYS A 60 4.91 -20.56 -9.25
CA LYS A 60 6.29 -21.07 -9.09
C LYS A 60 6.36 -22.24 -8.12
N VAL A 61 5.61 -22.18 -7.01
CA VAL A 61 5.53 -23.28 -6.03
C VAL A 61 4.91 -24.53 -6.68
N LEU A 62 3.82 -24.38 -7.44
CA LEU A 62 3.21 -25.50 -8.17
C LEU A 62 4.16 -26.11 -9.19
N GLN A 63 4.87 -25.30 -9.98
CA GLN A 63 5.87 -25.78 -10.94
C GLN A 63 6.95 -26.60 -10.25
N LYS A 64 7.52 -26.08 -9.14
CA LYS A 64 8.55 -26.79 -8.37
C LYS A 64 8.04 -28.11 -7.78
N ARG A 65 6.76 -28.17 -7.40
CA ARG A 65 6.15 -29.36 -6.76
C ARG A 65 5.77 -30.45 -7.75
N PHE A 66 5.28 -30.10 -8.93
CA PHE A 66 4.66 -31.05 -9.87
C PHE A 66 5.42 -31.25 -11.19
N LYS A 67 6.45 -30.43 -11.47
CA LYS A 67 7.33 -30.57 -12.64
C LYS A 67 8.81 -30.76 -12.26
N GLY A 68 9.07 -31.18 -11.02
CA GLY A 68 10.39 -31.66 -10.61
C GLY A 68 10.78 -32.91 -11.41
#